data_AF-A0AAV5XJ23-F1
#
_entry.id   AF-A0AAV5XJ23-F1
#
_cell.length_a   1.000
_cell.length_b   1.000
_cell.length_c   1.000
_cell.angle_alpha   90.00
_cell.angle_beta   90.00
_cell.angle_gamma   90.00
#
_symmetry.space_group_name_H-M   'P 1'
#
loop_
_entity.id
_entity.type
_entity.pdbx_description
1 polymer ?
#
loop_
_entity_poly.entity_id
_entity_poly.type
_entity_poly.pdbx_seq_one_letter_code
_entity_poly.pdbx_strand_id
1 'polypeptide(L)'
;MHIPLSNLSALGASTGHVGAAARQLLVLPILAASAAVLLATPAAVQSAAPGGFLETTSSTQVRPRVTPTLPSRGPFTFPAPYNTTAVRITNATDCGGSDCVDYIGYSYWRNTNNHVGSNTMLLFVTLDRARGGGGPTLFSYDKTTDQVTKVGPLFDASSPFSW
;
A
#
# COMPACT_ATOMS: atom_id res chain seq x y z
N MET A 1 16.13 49.00 -62.05
CA MET A 1 15.17 49.21 -63.15
C MET A 1 13.90 49.79 -62.54
N HIS A 2 13.42 50.91 -63.12
CA HIS A 2 12.17 51.66 -62.90
C HIS A 2 11.21 51.26 -61.77
N ILE A 3 10.90 52.17 -60.82
CA ILE A 3 9.91 53.29 -60.85
C ILE A 3 8.44 52.81 -60.73
N PRO A 4 7.61 53.50 -59.92
CA PRO A 4 6.51 52.96 -59.10
C PRO A 4 5.12 53.41 -59.62
N LEU A 5 4.15 53.59 -58.69
CA LEU A 5 2.80 54.18 -58.82
C LEU A 5 1.72 53.13 -59.20
N SER A 6 0.51 53.10 -58.66
CA SER A 6 -0.34 54.17 -58.12
C SER A 6 -1.62 53.57 -57.49
N ASN A 7 -2.15 54.25 -56.46
CA ASN A 7 -3.54 54.74 -56.34
C ASN A 7 -4.73 53.88 -56.80
N LEU A 8 -5.94 53.94 -56.26
CA LEU A 8 -6.63 54.69 -55.20
C LEU A 8 -8.10 54.35 -55.53
N SER A 9 -8.91 53.85 -54.61
CA SER A 9 -10.38 53.91 -54.74
C SER A 9 -11.01 53.65 -53.39
N ALA A 10 -11.29 54.74 -52.68
CA ALA A 10 -12.32 54.79 -51.67
C ALA A 10 -13.70 54.65 -52.35
N LEU A 11 -14.66 54.01 -51.71
CA LEU A 11 -16.05 54.44 -51.69
C LEU A 11 -16.84 53.59 -50.68
N GLY A 12 -17.69 54.24 -49.88
CA GLY A 12 -18.85 53.59 -49.27
C GLY A 12 -18.87 53.57 -47.75
N ALA A 13 -19.18 54.72 -47.14
CA ALA A 13 -19.84 54.72 -45.84
C ALA A 13 -21.25 54.13 -45.99
N SER A 14 -21.59 53.15 -45.16
CA SER A 14 -22.98 52.80 -44.85
C SER A 14 -23.08 52.55 -43.35
N THR A 15 -23.68 53.51 -42.68
CA THR A 15 -24.11 53.43 -41.28
C THR A 15 -25.34 52.52 -41.18
N GLY A 16 -25.20 51.39 -40.50
CA GLY A 16 -26.31 50.55 -40.04
C GLY A 16 -26.06 50.13 -38.60
N HIS A 17 -26.90 50.60 -37.67
CA HIS A 17 -26.86 50.27 -36.25
C HIS A 17 -27.58 48.95 -35.99
N VAL A 18 -26.92 47.95 -35.40
CA VAL A 18 -27.59 46.96 -34.53
C VAL A 18 -26.58 46.17 -33.68
N GLY A 19 -26.88 46.02 -32.39
CA GLY A 19 -26.55 44.80 -31.64
C GLY A 19 -25.37 44.87 -30.68
N ALA A 20 -25.70 44.94 -29.38
CA ALA A 20 -24.78 44.74 -28.27
C ALA A 20 -24.22 43.30 -28.19
N ALA A 21 -23.14 43.16 -27.42
CA ALA A 21 -22.68 41.94 -26.74
C ALA A 21 -22.01 40.85 -27.60
N ALA A 22 -20.68 40.73 -27.47
CA ALA A 22 -19.99 39.44 -27.44
C ALA A 22 -18.48 39.66 -27.22
N ARG A 23 -18.08 39.95 -25.97
CA ARG A 23 -16.65 39.89 -25.62
C ARG A 23 -16.40 39.38 -24.20
N GLN A 24 -17.19 38.42 -23.77
CA GLN A 24 -16.97 37.64 -22.55
C GLN A 24 -17.67 36.31 -22.76
N LEU A 25 -16.95 35.27 -23.16
CA LEU A 25 -17.40 33.87 -23.08
C LEU A 25 -16.26 32.99 -23.58
N LEU A 26 -15.35 32.58 -22.67
CA LEU A 26 -14.50 31.39 -22.82
C LEU A 26 -13.62 31.12 -21.57
N VAL A 27 -14.10 31.40 -20.35
CA VAL A 27 -13.38 31.01 -19.12
C VAL A 27 -14.22 30.10 -18.21
N LEU A 28 -15.51 29.89 -18.50
CA LEU A 28 -16.43 29.19 -17.60
C LEU A 28 -16.57 27.66 -17.72
N PRO A 29 -16.10 26.91 -18.75
CA PRO A 29 -16.26 25.45 -18.72
C PRO A 29 -15.14 24.68 -18.01
N ILE A 30 -13.96 25.28 -17.78
CA ILE A 30 -12.80 24.57 -17.19
C ILE A 30 -12.87 24.51 -15.65
N LEU A 31 -13.52 25.48 -15.01
CA LEU A 31 -13.63 25.53 -13.55
C LEU A 31 -14.67 24.53 -13.00
N ALA A 32 -15.71 24.21 -13.77
CA ALA A 32 -16.75 23.26 -13.37
C ALA A 32 -16.30 21.79 -13.46
N ALA A 33 -15.43 21.45 -14.43
CA ALA A 33 -14.89 20.09 -14.58
C ALA A 33 -13.85 19.73 -13.49
N SER A 34 -13.14 20.73 -12.95
CA SER A 34 -12.14 20.55 -11.89
C SER A 34 -12.76 20.32 -10.50
N ALA A 35 -14.00 20.76 -10.28
CA ALA A 35 -14.70 20.60 -8.99
C ALA A 35 -15.32 19.20 -8.80
N ALA A 36 -15.61 18.48 -9.89
CA ALA A 36 -16.24 17.15 -9.83
C ALA A 36 -15.25 16.00 -9.54
N VAL A 37 -13.95 16.21 -9.75
CA VAL A 37 -12.91 15.17 -9.52
C VAL A 37 -12.46 15.12 -8.05
N LEU A 38 -12.78 16.14 -7.25
CA LEU A 38 -12.42 16.21 -5.83
C LEU A 38 -13.46 15.57 -4.89
N LEU A 39 -14.59 15.10 -5.42
CA LEU A 39 -15.67 14.50 -4.63
C LEU A 39 -15.74 13.00 -4.93
N ALA A 40 -15.37 12.20 -3.92
CA ALA A 40 -15.62 10.77 -3.80
C ALA A 40 -14.61 9.81 -4.46
N THR A 41 -13.38 9.78 -3.95
CA THR A 41 -12.83 8.46 -3.60
C THR A 41 -13.37 8.09 -2.22
N PRO A 42 -14.33 7.16 -2.07
CA PRO A 42 -14.68 6.67 -0.76
C PRO A 42 -13.41 6.11 -0.12
N ALA A 43 -13.04 6.61 1.06
CA ALA A 43 -12.05 5.93 1.88
C ALA A 43 -12.59 4.51 2.10
N ALA A 44 -11.83 3.50 1.66
CA ALA A 44 -12.20 2.13 1.89
C ALA A 44 -12.37 1.94 3.40
N VAL A 45 -13.59 1.69 3.84
CA VAL A 45 -13.87 1.38 5.24
C VAL A 45 -13.15 0.06 5.53
N GLN A 46 -12.08 0.12 6.33
CA GLN A 46 -11.46 -1.11 6.84
C GLN A 46 -12.52 -1.86 7.64
N SER A 47 -12.81 -3.10 7.26
CA SER A 47 -13.66 -3.95 8.09
C SER A 47 -13.02 -4.06 9.48
N ALA A 48 -13.82 -4.01 10.53
CA ALA A 48 -13.33 -4.28 11.88
C ALA A 48 -12.58 -5.62 11.87
N ALA A 49 -11.34 -5.62 12.36
CA ALA A 49 -10.59 -6.85 12.51
C ALA A 49 -11.37 -7.77 13.47
N PRO A 50 -11.56 -9.07 13.15
CA PRO A 50 -12.21 -10.00 14.07
C PRO A 50 -11.46 -10.10 15.40
N GLY A 51 -12.21 -10.08 16.51
CA GLY A 51 -11.66 -10.22 17.86
C GLY A 51 -11.03 -8.93 18.43
N GLY A 52 -10.15 -9.10 19.40
CA GLY A 52 -9.49 -8.03 20.13
C GLY A 52 -10.22 -7.62 21.41
N PHE A 53 -9.72 -6.57 22.06
CA PHE A 53 -10.30 -6.02 23.28
C PHE A 53 -10.70 -4.57 23.08
N LEU A 54 -11.84 -4.21 23.65
CA LEU A 54 -12.17 -2.82 23.95
C LEU A 54 -11.76 -2.58 25.40
N GLU A 55 -10.61 -1.93 25.58
CA GLU A 55 -10.10 -1.57 26.91
C GLU A 55 -10.44 -0.11 27.22
N THR A 56 -11.04 0.12 28.38
CA THR A 56 -11.29 1.49 28.87
C THR A 56 -10.02 2.07 29.50
N THR A 57 -9.94 3.39 29.60
CA THR A 57 -8.81 4.08 30.24
C THR A 57 -8.64 3.73 31.72
N SER A 58 -9.68 3.21 32.37
CA SER A 58 -9.66 2.74 33.77
C SER A 58 -9.41 1.24 33.91
N SER A 59 -9.16 0.51 32.81
CA SER A 59 -8.94 -0.93 32.88
C SER A 59 -7.64 -1.26 33.62
N THR A 60 -7.74 -2.15 34.61
CA THR A 60 -6.60 -2.73 35.33
C THR A 60 -6.35 -4.19 34.92
N GLN A 61 -6.98 -4.64 33.84
CA GLN A 61 -6.95 -6.03 33.42
C GLN A 61 -5.54 -6.43 32.95
N VAL A 62 -4.96 -7.42 33.62
CA VAL A 62 -3.71 -8.06 33.19
C VAL A 62 -4.03 -9.39 32.52
N ARG A 63 -3.41 -9.66 31.37
CA ARG A 63 -3.63 -10.91 30.62
C ARG A 63 -2.34 -11.74 30.61
N PRO A 64 -2.42 -13.05 30.89
CA PRO A 64 -1.27 -13.93 30.85
C PRO A 64 -0.76 -14.10 29.41
N ARG A 65 0.50 -14.53 29.28
CA ARG A 65 1.11 -14.90 28.00
C ARG A 65 0.30 -16.05 27.37
N VAL A 66 -0.04 -15.90 26.09
CA VAL A 66 -0.74 -16.93 25.31
C VAL A 66 0.26 -17.88 24.67
N THR A 67 -0.08 -19.17 24.67
CA THR A 67 0.58 -20.19 23.86
C THR A 67 -0.44 -20.74 22.86
N PRO A 68 -0.53 -20.17 21.65
CA PRO A 68 -1.50 -20.62 20.66
C PRO A 68 -1.10 -21.98 20.07
N THR A 69 -2.09 -22.76 19.62
CA THR A 69 -1.81 -23.89 18.72
C THR A 69 -1.52 -23.34 17.34
N LEU A 70 -0.36 -23.69 16.78
CA LEU A 70 0.13 -23.12 15.54
C LEU A 70 0.09 -24.15 14.40
N PRO A 71 -0.40 -23.77 13.19
CA PRO A 71 -0.34 -24.62 12.01
C PRO A 71 1.11 -24.74 11.51
N SER A 72 1.38 -25.53 10.46
CA SER A 72 2.71 -25.55 9.84
C SER A 72 3.07 -24.18 9.23
N ARG A 73 2.14 -23.58 8.48
CA ARG A 73 2.12 -22.18 8.04
C ARG A 73 0.66 -21.76 7.81
N GLY A 74 0.43 -20.47 7.58
CA GLY A 74 -0.90 -19.99 7.21
C GLY A 74 -1.74 -19.57 8.42
N PRO A 75 -3.07 -19.46 8.24
CA PRO A 75 -3.93 -18.76 9.18
C PRO A 75 -4.16 -19.56 10.45
N PHE A 76 -4.30 -18.85 11.57
CA PHE A 76 -4.74 -19.38 12.85
C PHE A 76 -5.45 -18.30 13.66
N THR A 77 -6.18 -18.73 14.69
CA THR A 77 -6.90 -17.82 15.59
C THR A 77 -6.31 -17.92 16.98
N PHE A 78 -6.01 -16.78 17.60
CA PHE A 78 -5.65 -16.76 19.00
C PHE A 78 -6.85 -17.20 19.83
N PRO A 79 -6.66 -18.06 20.84
CA PRO A 79 -7.76 -18.53 21.67
C PRO A 79 -8.42 -17.36 22.41
N ALA A 80 -9.58 -17.65 23.01
CA ALA A 80 -10.20 -16.74 23.96
C ALA A 80 -9.17 -16.30 25.03
N PRO A 81 -9.18 -15.02 25.44
CA PRO A 81 -10.20 -14.02 25.13
C PRO A 81 -9.91 -13.15 23.89
N TYR A 82 -8.81 -13.40 23.16
CA TYR A 82 -8.37 -12.54 22.06
C TYR A 82 -9.23 -12.72 20.82
N ASN A 83 -9.45 -13.97 20.38
CA ASN A 83 -10.19 -14.31 19.16
C ASN A 83 -9.72 -13.54 17.90
N THR A 84 -8.48 -13.05 17.90
CA THR A 84 -7.87 -12.36 16.76
C THR A 84 -7.28 -13.38 15.80
N THR A 85 -7.32 -13.08 14.51
CA THR A 85 -6.70 -13.90 13.47
C THR A 85 -5.24 -13.49 13.25
N ALA A 86 -4.39 -14.46 12.94
CA ALA A 86 -3.00 -14.25 12.56
C ALA A 86 -2.57 -15.29 11.53
N VAL A 87 -1.39 -15.08 10.93
CA VAL A 87 -0.80 -15.99 9.96
C VAL A 87 0.58 -16.41 10.46
N ARG A 88 0.82 -17.71 10.57
CA ARG A 88 2.14 -18.24 10.90
C ARG A 88 3.02 -18.16 9.67
N ILE A 89 4.07 -17.33 9.75
CA ILE A 89 5.03 -17.14 8.67
C ILE A 89 6.08 -18.24 8.67
N THR A 90 6.80 -18.45 9.77
CA THR A 90 7.93 -19.39 9.89
C THR A 90 7.58 -20.67 10.64
N ASN A 91 8.33 -21.74 10.44
CA ASN A 91 8.22 -22.97 11.22
C ASN A 91 9.56 -23.69 11.41
N ALA A 92 9.55 -24.83 12.12
CA ALA A 92 10.76 -25.54 12.50
C ALA A 92 11.64 -25.97 11.30
N THR A 93 11.05 -26.22 10.12
CA THR A 93 11.84 -26.60 8.94
C THR A 93 12.61 -25.43 8.33
N ASP A 94 12.31 -24.19 8.75
CA ASP A 94 13.09 -23.01 8.36
C ASP A 94 14.43 -22.90 9.09
N CYS A 95 14.56 -23.57 10.22
CA CYS A 95 15.63 -23.39 11.22
C CYS A 95 16.32 -24.70 11.60
N GLY A 96 16.29 -25.73 10.73
CA GLY A 96 16.89 -27.04 11.03
C GLY A 96 16.34 -27.71 12.29
N GLY A 97 15.10 -27.39 12.70
CA GLY A 97 14.45 -27.93 13.90
C GLY A 97 14.60 -27.08 15.18
N SER A 98 15.41 -26.02 15.17
CA SER A 98 15.60 -25.10 16.30
C SER A 98 14.81 -23.79 16.15
N ASP A 99 14.89 -22.90 17.14
CA ASP A 99 14.45 -21.51 16.97
C ASP A 99 15.60 -20.64 16.48
N CYS A 100 15.49 -20.16 15.24
CA CYS A 100 16.46 -19.28 14.59
C CYS A 100 15.87 -17.92 14.20
N VAL A 101 14.64 -17.60 14.59
CA VAL A 101 14.01 -16.34 14.17
C VAL A 101 14.62 -15.19 14.97
N ASP A 102 15.09 -14.15 14.28
CA ASP A 102 15.50 -12.93 14.95
C ASP A 102 14.29 -12.04 15.24
N TYR A 103 14.34 -11.37 16.39
CA TYR A 103 13.23 -10.53 16.85
C TYR A 103 13.08 -9.30 15.95
N ILE A 104 11.92 -9.18 15.29
CA ILE A 104 11.60 -8.10 14.33
C ILE A 104 11.21 -6.78 15.02
N GLY A 105 10.79 -6.84 16.29
CA GLY A 105 10.35 -5.66 17.04
C GLY A 105 8.99 -5.11 16.58
N TYR A 106 8.64 -3.94 17.12
CA TYR A 106 7.35 -3.27 16.88
C TYR A 106 7.23 -2.67 15.46
N SER A 107 8.34 -2.25 14.85
CA SER A 107 8.36 -1.56 13.55
C SER A 107 8.45 -2.51 12.36
N TYR A 108 7.66 -3.59 12.37
CA TYR A 108 7.71 -4.67 11.37
C TYR A 108 7.31 -4.23 9.95
N TRP A 109 6.68 -3.07 9.77
CA TRP A 109 6.29 -2.56 8.45
C TRP A 109 7.48 -2.37 7.50
N ARG A 110 8.68 -2.12 8.05
CA ARG A 110 9.93 -2.03 7.26
C ARG A 110 10.32 -3.35 6.62
N ASN A 111 9.80 -4.45 7.17
CA ASN A 111 10.05 -5.81 6.69
C ASN A 111 9.04 -6.27 5.63
N THR A 112 8.16 -5.37 5.19
CA THR A 112 7.10 -5.68 4.22
C THR A 112 7.11 -4.71 3.04
N ASN A 113 6.73 -5.18 1.86
CA ASN A 113 6.54 -4.30 0.71
C ASN A 113 5.25 -3.46 0.85
N ASN A 114 5.16 -2.35 0.12
CA ASN A 114 3.87 -1.72 -0.13
C ASN A 114 3.01 -2.67 -0.98
N HIS A 115 2.03 -3.31 -0.35
CA HIS A 115 1.19 -4.34 -0.95
C HIS A 115 -0.25 -3.85 -1.19
N VAL A 116 -0.51 -2.54 -1.17
CA VAL A 116 -1.83 -1.97 -1.49
C VAL A 116 -2.19 -2.32 -2.94
N GLY A 117 -3.40 -2.81 -3.16
CA GLY A 117 -3.87 -3.22 -4.50
C GLY A 117 -3.27 -4.52 -5.04
N SER A 118 -2.39 -5.20 -4.30
CA SER A 118 -1.82 -6.51 -4.63
C SER A 118 -2.41 -7.59 -3.75
N ASN A 119 -2.60 -8.81 -4.25
CA ASN A 119 -2.90 -9.98 -3.40
C ASN A 119 -1.66 -10.50 -2.67
N THR A 120 -0.48 -10.21 -3.19
CA THR A 120 0.78 -10.66 -2.62
C THR A 120 1.35 -9.63 -1.67
N MET A 121 1.63 -10.08 -0.45
CA MET A 121 2.49 -9.39 0.51
C MET A 121 3.81 -10.15 0.61
N LEU A 122 4.90 -9.43 0.43
CA LEU A 122 6.26 -9.92 0.66
C LEU A 122 6.69 -9.51 2.05
N LEU A 123 7.28 -10.45 2.78
CA LEU A 123 7.83 -10.25 4.11
C LEU A 123 9.26 -10.77 4.11
N PHE A 124 10.21 -10.05 4.68
CA PHE A 124 11.51 -10.63 4.99
C PHE A 124 11.69 -10.81 6.50
N VAL A 125 12.17 -11.98 6.87
CA VAL A 125 12.46 -12.37 8.26
C VAL A 125 13.90 -12.85 8.31
N THR A 126 14.69 -12.34 9.23
CA THR A 126 16.05 -12.84 9.44
C THR A 126 15.99 -14.15 10.22
N LEU A 127 16.55 -15.19 9.58
CA LEU A 127 16.70 -16.52 10.14
C LEU A 127 18.18 -16.72 10.45
N ASP A 128 18.56 -16.60 11.71
CA ASP A 128 19.94 -16.64 12.18
C ASP A 128 20.65 -17.92 11.70
N ARG A 129 21.69 -17.71 10.88
CA ARG A 129 22.50 -18.79 10.29
C ARG A 129 23.26 -19.59 11.34
N ALA A 130 23.69 -18.97 12.44
CA ALA A 130 24.34 -19.67 13.53
C ALA A 130 23.39 -20.63 14.27
N ARG A 131 22.07 -20.42 14.14
CA ARG A 131 21.01 -21.25 14.71
C ARG A 131 20.30 -22.14 13.68
N GLY A 132 20.93 -22.39 12.53
CA GLY A 132 20.41 -23.28 11.49
C GLY A 132 19.49 -22.61 10.46
N GLY A 133 19.39 -21.28 10.48
CA GLY A 133 18.67 -20.47 9.50
C GLY A 133 19.48 -20.21 8.21
N GLY A 134 18.83 -19.54 7.26
CA GLY A 134 19.41 -19.18 5.95
C GLY A 134 19.88 -17.73 5.81
N GLY A 135 19.80 -16.92 6.87
CA GLY A 135 19.99 -15.47 6.83
C GLY A 135 18.69 -14.71 6.57
N PRO A 136 18.76 -13.42 6.17
CA PRO A 136 17.61 -12.66 5.71
C PRO A 136 16.84 -13.42 4.63
N THR A 137 15.62 -13.85 4.93
CA THR A 137 14.84 -14.76 4.09
C THR A 137 13.53 -14.12 3.68
N LEU A 138 13.23 -14.16 2.39
CA LEU A 138 11.99 -13.68 1.82
C LEU A 138 10.89 -14.74 1.89
N PHE A 139 9.71 -14.29 2.30
CA PHE A 139 8.47 -15.02 2.30
C PHE A 139 7.44 -14.26 1.47
N SER A 140 6.59 -14.99 0.76
CA SER A 140 5.43 -14.48 0.06
C SER A 140 4.17 -14.97 0.78
N TYR A 141 3.23 -14.06 0.99
CA TYR A 141 1.90 -14.34 1.52
C TYR A 141 0.84 -13.90 0.52
N ASP A 142 -0.04 -14.83 0.15
CA ASP A 142 -1.21 -14.55 -0.68
C ASP A 142 -2.42 -14.24 0.21
N LYS A 143 -2.86 -12.98 0.17
CA LYS A 143 -3.99 -12.44 0.95
C LYS A 143 -5.35 -12.97 0.53
N THR A 144 -5.44 -13.71 -0.58
CA THR A 144 -6.71 -14.30 -1.05
C THR A 144 -6.86 -15.77 -0.63
N THR A 145 -5.75 -16.48 -0.49
CA THR A 145 -5.72 -17.91 -0.18
C THR A 145 -5.13 -18.23 1.20
N ASP A 146 -4.65 -17.20 1.90
CA ASP A 146 -3.88 -17.26 3.15
C ASP A 146 -2.62 -18.15 3.09
N GLN A 147 -2.12 -18.42 1.88
CA GLN A 147 -0.96 -19.28 1.67
C GLN A 147 0.34 -18.51 1.92
N VAL A 148 1.28 -19.15 2.62
CA VAL A 148 2.63 -18.63 2.87
C VAL A 148 3.66 -19.51 2.17
N THR A 149 4.48 -18.90 1.33
CA THR A 149 5.58 -19.56 0.61
C THR A 149 6.91 -18.99 1.06
N LYS A 150 7.86 -19.85 1.42
CA LYS A 150 9.27 -19.45 1.56
C LYS A 150 9.85 -19.26 0.17
N VAL A 151 10.24 -18.04 -0.18
CA VAL A 151 10.87 -17.74 -1.46
C VAL A 151 12.35 -18.10 -1.41
N GLY A 152 13.01 -17.79 -0.30
CA GLY A 152 14.41 -18.15 -0.05
C GLY A 152 15.24 -16.99 0.51
N PRO A 153 16.54 -17.21 0.75
CA PRO A 153 17.45 -16.16 1.19
C PRO A 153 17.47 -14.96 0.22
N LEU A 154 17.53 -13.75 0.76
CA LEU A 154 17.65 -12.50 -0.01
C LEU A 154 19.06 -12.32 -0.60
N PHE A 155 20.06 -12.94 0.04
CA PHE A 155 21.46 -12.82 -0.33
C PHE A 155 22.07 -14.20 -0.50
N ASP A 156 23.06 -14.31 -1.40
CA ASP A 156 23.92 -15.48 -1.49
C ASP A 156 24.65 -15.69 -0.15
N ALA A 157 24.93 -16.96 0.19
CA ALA A 157 25.57 -17.33 1.45
C ALA A 157 26.98 -16.73 1.65
N SER A 158 27.66 -16.34 0.57
CA SER A 158 28.96 -15.67 0.57
C SER A 158 28.88 -14.15 0.77
N SER A 159 27.68 -13.56 0.65
CA SER A 159 27.49 -12.11 0.80
C SER A 159 27.71 -11.66 2.25
N PRO A 160 28.36 -10.51 2.48
CA PRO A 160 28.46 -9.94 3.84
C PRO A 160 27.09 -9.53 4.41
N PHE A 161 26.05 -9.41 3.57
CA PHE A 161 24.67 -9.08 4.00
C PHE A 161 23.81 -10.31 4.32
N SER A 162 24.38 -11.52 4.27
CA SER A 162 23.64 -12.77 4.49
C SER A 162 23.45 -13.15 5.96
N TRP A 163 23.80 -12.30 6.92
CA TRP A 163 23.73 -12.54 8.35
C TRP A 163 22.75 -11.59 9.04
#